data_AF-F3PS30-F1
#
_entry.id   AF-F3PS30-F1
#
_cell.length_a   1.000
_cell.length_b   1.000
_cell.length_c   1.000
_cell.angle_alpha   90.00
_cell.angle_beta   90.00
_cell.angle_gamma   90.00
#
_symmetry.space_group_name_H-M   'P 1'
#
loop_
_entity.id
_entity.type
_entity.pdbx_description
1 polymer ?
#
loop_
_entity_poly.entity_id
_entity_poly.type
_entity_poly.pdbx_seq_one_letter_code
_entity_poly.pdbx_strand_id
1 'polypeptide(L)'
;MIKLCTCIMMRIFIFVFVILSVSACSDEHSNEREFPQKSLSILKSDTIDFCASDFSVGFTLFRHKACSYVAYYDTNHVMTVASKGDGEKKWKYHKINEIVGYDSHNYVTLVLDEEGYIHLSGNMHAVPLKYFRSTFPYDIESLKTEVMVGDVAEQKVTYPIFYSRLKI
;
A
#
# COMPACT_ATOMS: atom_id res chain seq x y z
N MET A 1 -10.61 83.07 -19.30
CA MET A 1 -11.38 81.86 -18.95
C MET A 1 -10.87 80.62 -19.72
N ILE A 2 -9.57 80.28 -19.64
CA ILE A 2 -9.00 79.16 -20.43
C ILE A 2 -8.20 78.15 -19.56
N LYS A 3 -7.92 78.45 -18.28
CA LYS A 3 -7.15 77.55 -17.40
C LYS A 3 -7.97 76.46 -16.66
N LEU A 4 -9.30 76.51 -16.72
CA LEU A 4 -10.15 75.55 -15.99
C LEU A 4 -10.45 74.25 -16.81
N CYS A 5 -10.20 74.26 -18.11
CA CYS A 5 -10.58 73.17 -19.01
C CYS A 5 -9.55 72.01 -19.02
N THR A 6 -8.26 72.32 -18.83
CA THR A 6 -7.17 71.34 -18.91
C THR A 6 -7.09 70.41 -17.69
N CYS A 7 -7.48 70.89 -16.50
CA CYS A 7 -7.42 70.10 -15.26
C CYS A 7 -8.56 69.07 -15.16
N ILE A 8 -9.73 69.39 -15.74
CA ILE A 8 -10.87 68.47 -15.81
C ILE A 8 -10.62 67.38 -16.85
N MET A 9 -10.07 67.71 -18.02
CA MET A 9 -9.71 66.72 -19.04
C MET A 9 -8.66 65.71 -18.55
N MET A 10 -7.67 66.16 -17.78
CA MET A 10 -6.62 65.28 -17.25
C MET A 10 -7.12 64.36 -16.13
N ARG A 11 -8.10 64.81 -15.32
CA ARG A 11 -8.76 63.97 -14.31
C ARG A 11 -9.71 62.95 -14.91
N ILE A 12 -10.43 63.30 -15.98
CA ILE A 12 -11.29 62.36 -16.73
C ILE A 12 -10.44 61.29 -17.40
N PHE A 13 -9.28 61.64 -17.99
CA PHE A 13 -8.37 60.67 -18.60
C PHE A 13 -7.80 59.68 -17.58
N ILE A 14 -7.39 60.14 -16.39
CA ILE A 14 -6.90 59.25 -15.33
C ILE A 14 -8.03 58.33 -14.82
N PHE A 15 -9.26 58.83 -14.69
CA PHE A 15 -10.39 58.01 -14.26
C PHE A 15 -10.78 56.94 -15.28
N VAL A 16 -10.76 57.27 -16.58
CA VAL A 16 -11.02 56.31 -17.66
C VAL A 16 -9.91 55.25 -17.75
N PHE A 17 -8.64 55.63 -17.56
CA PHE A 17 -7.51 54.69 -17.57
C PHE A 17 -7.54 53.73 -16.37
N VAL A 18 -7.96 54.20 -15.19
CA VAL A 18 -8.14 53.36 -14.00
C VAL A 18 -9.30 52.37 -14.21
N ILE A 19 -10.44 52.81 -14.74
CA ILE A 19 -11.58 51.90 -15.02
C ILE A 19 -11.21 50.83 -16.08
N LEU A 20 -10.41 51.18 -17.10
CA LEU A 20 -9.91 50.22 -18.08
C LEU A 20 -8.94 49.19 -17.49
N SER A 21 -8.14 49.55 -16.48
CA SER A 21 -7.25 48.60 -15.81
C SER A 21 -7.98 47.58 -14.92
N VAL A 22 -9.15 47.93 -14.37
CA VAL A 22 -9.96 47.01 -13.55
C VAL A 22 -10.69 45.97 -14.41
N SER A 23 -11.05 46.32 -15.65
CA SER A 23 -11.71 45.39 -16.58
C SER A 23 -10.74 44.40 -17.27
N ALA A 24 -9.42 44.57 -17.08
CA ALA A 24 -8.40 43.66 -17.59
C ALA A 24 -8.06 42.52 -16.60
N CYS A 25 -8.63 42.52 -15.39
CA CYS A 25 -8.72 41.32 -14.54
C CYS A 25 -9.92 40.47 -14.99
N SER A 26 -9.93 40.07 -16.26
CA SER A 26 -10.81 39.01 -16.74
C SER A 26 -10.22 37.67 -16.32
N ASP A 27 -10.86 37.05 -15.34
CA ASP A 27 -10.93 35.61 -15.06
C ASP A 27 -9.66 34.81 -15.39
N GLU A 28 -8.80 34.59 -14.39
CA GLU A 28 -8.06 33.33 -14.35
C GLU A 28 -9.10 32.22 -14.16
N HIS A 29 -9.62 31.71 -15.28
CA HIS A 29 -10.32 30.45 -15.30
C HIS A 29 -9.33 29.40 -14.82
N SER A 30 -9.40 29.06 -13.53
CA SER A 30 -8.80 27.84 -13.03
C SER A 30 -9.38 26.73 -13.88
N ASN A 31 -8.58 26.21 -14.82
CA ASN A 31 -8.86 24.94 -15.47
C ASN A 31 -8.82 23.89 -14.35
N GLU A 32 -9.93 23.75 -13.64
CA GLU A 32 -10.19 22.55 -12.85
C GLU A 32 -10.13 21.42 -13.86
N ARG A 33 -9.03 20.66 -13.80
CA ARG A 33 -8.93 19.40 -14.53
C ARG A 33 -10.00 18.50 -13.95
N GLU A 34 -11.13 18.42 -14.64
CA GLU A 34 -12.18 17.45 -14.38
C GLU A 34 -11.58 16.07 -14.68
N PHE A 35 -11.06 15.42 -13.63
CA PHE A 35 -10.63 14.04 -13.74
C PHE A 35 -11.88 13.21 -14.02
N PRO A 36 -11.95 12.45 -15.11
CA PRO A 36 -13.10 11.61 -15.38
C PRO A 36 -13.29 10.68 -14.19
N GLN A 37 -14.34 10.94 -13.41
CA GLN A 37 -14.66 10.16 -12.23
C GLN A 37 -15.29 8.85 -12.70
N LYS A 38 -14.45 7.93 -13.16
CA LYS A 38 -14.90 6.58 -13.51
C LYS A 38 -15.44 5.95 -12.23
N SER A 39 -16.77 5.83 -12.17
CA SER A 39 -17.46 5.12 -11.09
C SER A 39 -16.96 3.67 -11.07
N LEU A 40 -16.17 3.34 -10.06
CA LEU A 40 -15.73 1.98 -9.80
C LEU A 40 -16.76 1.33 -8.89
N SER A 41 -17.37 0.24 -9.37
CA SER A 41 -18.21 -0.61 -8.54
C SER A 41 -17.38 -1.72 -7.90
N ILE A 42 -17.55 -1.95 -6.60
CA ILE A 42 -16.98 -3.13 -5.93
C ILE A 42 -17.65 -4.37 -6.54
N LEU A 43 -16.87 -5.18 -7.26
CA LEU A 43 -17.36 -6.43 -7.85
C LEU A 43 -17.55 -7.51 -6.79
N LYS A 44 -16.65 -7.57 -5.82
CA LYS A 44 -16.64 -8.57 -4.76
C LYS A 44 -15.87 -8.03 -3.55
N SER A 45 -16.41 -8.26 -2.37
CA SER A 45 -15.73 -8.11 -1.09
C SER A 45 -15.73 -9.45 -0.37
N ASP A 46 -14.71 -9.68 0.45
CA ASP A 46 -14.60 -10.90 1.23
C ASP A 46 -13.93 -10.56 2.57
N THR A 47 -14.40 -11.18 3.64
CA THR A 47 -13.84 -10.98 4.98
C THR A 47 -12.87 -12.11 5.27
N ILE A 48 -11.62 -11.74 5.61
CA ILE A 48 -10.56 -12.69 5.94
C ILE A 48 -10.53 -12.94 7.44
N ASP A 49 -10.13 -11.96 8.25
CA ASP A 49 -10.03 -12.12 9.71
C ASP A 49 -9.95 -10.75 10.41
N PHE A 50 -9.94 -10.74 11.74
CA PHE A 50 -9.47 -9.62 12.55
C PHE A 50 -7.94 -9.64 12.63
N CYS A 51 -7.32 -8.46 12.68
CA CYS A 51 -5.87 -8.29 12.70
C CYS A 51 -5.44 -7.26 13.74
N ALA A 52 -4.15 -7.27 14.09
CA ALA A 52 -3.54 -6.21 14.88
C ALA A 52 -3.75 -4.85 14.20
N SER A 53 -4.21 -3.87 14.99
CA SER A 53 -4.58 -2.52 14.52
C SER A 53 -4.25 -1.42 15.52
N ASP A 54 -3.56 -1.78 16.58
CA ASP A 54 -3.04 -0.95 17.68
C ASP A 54 -1.66 -0.35 17.37
N PHE A 55 -1.02 -0.77 16.28
CA PHE A 55 0.16 -0.14 15.70
C PHE A 55 0.20 -0.30 14.17
N SER A 56 1.02 0.49 13.49
CA SER A 56 1.20 0.38 12.04
C SER A 56 2.19 -0.74 11.72
N VAL A 57 1.78 -1.70 10.90
CA VAL A 57 2.64 -2.78 10.41
C VAL A 57 2.13 -3.27 9.05
N GLY A 58 3.05 -3.67 8.17
CA GLY A 58 2.72 -4.15 6.84
C GLY A 58 2.25 -5.60 6.82
N PHE A 59 1.19 -5.86 6.04
CA PHE A 59 0.69 -7.18 5.67
C PHE A 59 0.87 -7.40 4.17
N THR A 60 0.71 -8.65 3.72
CA THR A 60 0.83 -9.00 2.30
C THR A 60 -0.40 -9.74 1.82
N LEU A 61 -0.91 -9.36 0.64
CA LEU A 61 -1.85 -10.14 -0.16
C LEU A 61 -1.12 -10.57 -1.43
N PHE A 62 -1.05 -11.88 -1.66
CA PHE A 62 -0.45 -12.45 -2.85
C PHE A 62 -1.43 -13.40 -3.53
N ARG A 63 -1.56 -13.30 -4.85
CA ARG A 63 -2.39 -14.20 -5.63
C ARG A 63 -1.55 -14.90 -6.67
N HIS A 64 -1.75 -16.21 -6.77
CA HIS A 64 -1.13 -17.01 -7.80
C HIS A 64 -2.10 -18.07 -8.29
N LYS A 65 -2.31 -18.12 -9.61
CA LYS A 65 -3.32 -18.98 -10.26
C LYS A 65 -4.70 -18.77 -9.61
N ALA A 66 -5.33 -19.86 -9.18
CA ALA A 66 -6.67 -19.86 -8.58
C ALA A 66 -6.63 -19.76 -7.05
N CYS A 67 -5.53 -19.33 -6.44
CA CYS A 67 -5.37 -19.26 -4.98
C CYS A 67 -4.92 -17.86 -4.55
N SER A 68 -5.54 -17.36 -3.48
CA SER A 68 -5.13 -16.14 -2.78
C SER A 68 -4.53 -16.49 -1.43
N TYR A 69 -3.48 -15.76 -1.05
CA TYR A 69 -2.73 -15.91 0.18
C TYR A 69 -2.61 -14.56 0.88
N VAL A 70 -2.77 -14.55 2.19
CA VAL A 70 -2.65 -13.35 3.01
C VAL A 70 -1.73 -13.65 4.17
N ALA A 71 -0.68 -12.86 4.37
CA ALA A 71 0.18 -12.92 5.55
C ALA A 71 -0.02 -11.65 6.37
N TYR A 72 -0.35 -11.83 7.65
CA TYR A 72 -0.70 -10.74 8.57
C TYR A 72 -0.37 -11.12 10.03
N TYR A 73 -0.62 -10.20 10.95
CA TYR A 73 -0.60 -10.47 12.39
C TYR A 73 -2.04 -10.47 12.91
N ASP A 74 -2.46 -11.55 13.56
CA ASP A 74 -3.80 -11.66 14.15
C ASP A 74 -3.98 -10.72 15.35
N THR A 75 -5.15 -10.71 15.98
CA THR A 75 -5.43 -9.86 17.15
C THR A 75 -4.58 -10.17 18.38
N ASN A 76 -3.88 -11.30 18.41
CA ASN A 76 -2.92 -11.67 19.46
C ASN A 76 -1.46 -11.41 19.01
N HIS A 77 -1.27 -10.66 17.92
CA HIS A 77 0.01 -10.34 17.31
C HIS A 77 0.75 -11.57 16.75
N VAL A 78 0.05 -12.69 16.55
CA VAL A 78 0.64 -13.91 16.01
C VAL A 78 0.70 -13.82 14.49
N MET A 79 1.88 -14.06 13.91
CA MET A 79 2.06 -14.15 12.47
C MET A 79 1.18 -15.27 11.91
N THR A 80 0.24 -14.91 11.03
CA THR A 80 -0.77 -15.82 10.50
C THR A 80 -0.78 -15.74 8.99
N VAL A 81 -0.84 -16.91 8.34
CA VAL A 81 -1.04 -17.04 6.90
C VAL A 81 -2.44 -17.60 6.65
N ALA A 82 -3.23 -16.90 5.86
CA ALA A 82 -4.51 -17.36 5.37
C ALA A 82 -4.41 -17.72 3.88
N SER A 83 -5.11 -18.77 3.44
CA SER A 83 -5.26 -19.10 2.03
C SER A 83 -6.70 -19.43 1.65
N LYS A 84 -7.07 -19.14 0.41
CA LYS A 84 -8.37 -19.52 -0.16
C LYS A 84 -8.27 -19.75 -1.65
N GLY A 85 -8.78 -20.89 -2.10
CA GLY A 85 -8.96 -21.20 -3.51
C GLY A 85 -10.19 -20.52 -4.11
N ASP A 86 -10.20 -20.37 -5.44
CA ASP A 86 -11.37 -19.89 -6.17
C ASP A 86 -12.56 -20.83 -5.98
N GLY A 87 -13.72 -20.26 -5.67
CA GLY A 87 -14.93 -21.03 -5.38
C GLY A 87 -14.99 -21.59 -3.95
N GLU A 88 -13.89 -21.60 -3.20
CA GLU A 88 -13.95 -21.92 -1.78
C GLU A 88 -14.69 -20.82 -1.00
N LYS A 89 -15.54 -21.26 -0.07
CA LYS A 89 -16.36 -20.36 0.75
C LYS A 89 -15.64 -19.86 2.00
N LYS A 90 -14.63 -20.59 2.46
CA LYS A 90 -13.93 -20.34 3.73
C LYS A 90 -12.44 -20.21 3.48
N TRP A 91 -11.80 -19.31 4.21
CA TRP A 91 -10.35 -19.24 4.32
C TRP A 91 -9.84 -20.37 5.22
N LYS A 92 -8.64 -20.86 4.91
CA LYS A 92 -7.83 -21.72 5.78
C LYS A 92 -6.78 -20.84 6.43
N TYR A 93 -6.38 -21.16 7.66
CA TYR A 93 -5.45 -20.35 8.45
C TYR A 93 -4.38 -21.22 9.07
N HIS A 94 -3.14 -20.72 9.08
CA HIS A 94 -2.02 -21.34 9.74
C HIS A 94 -1.25 -20.29 10.54
N LYS A 95 -1.06 -20.56 11.85
CA LYS A 95 -0.33 -19.69 12.76
C LYS A 95 1.12 -20.11 12.83
N ILE A 96 2.02 -19.17 12.57
CA ILE A 96 3.45 -19.33 12.75
C ILE A 96 3.78 -18.97 14.21
N ASN A 97 4.72 -19.68 14.82
CA ASN A 97 5.17 -19.43 16.19
C ASN A 97 6.06 -18.16 16.27
N GLU A 98 5.50 -17.03 15.85
CA GLU A 98 6.14 -15.72 15.79
C GLU A 98 5.13 -14.67 16.26
N ILE A 99 5.49 -13.92 17.30
CA ILE A 99 4.66 -12.85 17.87
C ILE A 99 5.35 -11.52 17.63
N VAL A 100 4.64 -10.54 17.08
CA VAL A 100 5.17 -9.21 16.79
C VAL A 100 4.98 -8.26 17.97
N GLY A 101 6.02 -7.48 18.27
CA GLY A 101 5.91 -6.35 19.20
C GLY A 101 5.34 -5.10 18.53
N TYR A 102 5.37 -3.97 19.23
CA TYR A 102 4.93 -2.68 18.71
C TYR A 102 6.05 -2.00 17.91
N ASP A 103 6.43 -2.59 16.78
CA ASP A 103 7.48 -2.07 15.90
C ASP A 103 7.06 -2.21 14.43
N SER A 104 6.91 -1.07 13.74
CA SER A 104 6.45 -1.03 12.35
C SER A 104 7.43 -1.60 11.32
N HIS A 105 8.70 -1.73 11.69
CA HIS A 105 9.74 -2.35 10.85
C HIS A 105 9.47 -3.84 10.64
N ASN A 106 8.75 -4.47 11.56
CA ASN A 106 8.52 -5.91 11.64
C ASN A 106 7.37 -6.40 10.74
N TYR A 107 7.20 -5.83 9.55
CA TYR A 107 6.18 -6.29 8.60
C TYR A 107 6.36 -7.76 8.19
N VAL A 108 5.35 -8.33 7.54
CA VAL A 108 5.37 -9.69 6.99
C VAL A 108 5.15 -9.68 5.47
N THR A 109 5.96 -10.46 4.75
CA THR A 109 5.91 -10.63 3.30
C THR A 109 5.85 -12.09 2.88
N LEU A 110 5.15 -12.35 1.77
CA LEU A 110 4.90 -13.69 1.25
C LEU A 110 4.96 -13.68 -0.29
N VAL A 111 5.54 -14.73 -0.86
CA VAL A 111 5.53 -15.01 -2.30
C VAL A 111 5.38 -16.52 -2.53
N LEU A 112 5.00 -16.92 -3.73
CA LEU A 112 5.17 -18.31 -4.19
C LEU A 112 6.26 -18.38 -5.27
N ASP A 113 7.01 -19.48 -5.31
CA ASP A 113 7.86 -19.85 -6.46
C ASP A 113 7.03 -20.47 -7.60
N GLU A 114 7.67 -20.83 -8.72
CA GLU A 114 6.98 -21.35 -9.91
C GLU A 114 6.38 -22.75 -9.67
N GLU A 115 7.04 -23.54 -8.81
CA GLU A 115 6.58 -24.85 -8.36
C GLU A 115 5.40 -24.74 -7.38
N GLY A 116 5.21 -23.56 -6.78
CA GLY A 116 4.10 -23.25 -5.89
C GLY A 116 4.45 -23.36 -4.41
N TYR A 117 5.72 -23.51 -4.04
CA TYR A 117 6.13 -23.40 -2.66
C TYR A 117 5.98 -21.98 -2.17
N ILE A 118 5.47 -21.86 -0.95
CA ILE A 118 5.23 -20.60 -0.27
C ILE A 118 6.52 -20.22 0.44
N HIS A 119 6.96 -18.98 0.22
CA HIS A 119 8.07 -18.34 0.90
C HIS A 119 7.50 -17.22 1.77
N LEU A 120 7.83 -17.23 3.05
CA LEU A 120 7.33 -16.29 4.04
C LEU A 120 8.51 -15.73 4.85
N SER A 121 8.50 -14.43 5.09
CA SER A 121 9.49 -13.79 5.97
C SER A 121 8.93 -12.52 6.60
N GLY A 122 9.37 -12.18 7.81
CA GLY A 122 8.89 -11.01 8.53
C GLY A 122 9.31 -11.00 10.00
N ASN A 123 8.79 -10.06 10.76
CA ASN A 123 9.07 -9.90 12.19
C ASN A 123 10.55 -9.64 12.52
N MET A 124 11.20 -8.77 11.73
CA MET A 124 12.65 -8.52 11.84
C MET A 124 13.03 -7.03 11.83
N HIS A 125 13.76 -6.64 12.88
CA HIS A 125 14.48 -5.38 12.98
C HIS A 125 15.83 -5.63 13.67
N ALA A 126 16.88 -5.76 12.86
CA ALA A 126 18.24 -6.12 13.26
C ALA A 126 18.35 -7.42 14.10
N VAL A 127 17.61 -8.47 13.71
CA VAL A 127 17.59 -9.81 14.33
C VAL A 127 17.95 -10.90 13.32
N PRO A 128 18.18 -12.15 13.73
CA PRO A 128 18.40 -13.24 12.79
C PRO A 128 17.25 -13.42 11.78
N LEU A 129 17.57 -13.95 10.61
CA LEU A 129 16.60 -14.20 9.55
C LEU A 129 15.49 -15.11 10.08
N LYS A 130 14.26 -14.62 9.93
CA LYS A 130 13.03 -15.40 10.11
C LYS A 130 12.49 -15.69 8.73
N TYR A 131 12.81 -16.88 8.23
CA TYR A 131 12.39 -17.34 6.93
C TYR A 131 11.72 -18.70 7.07
N PHE A 132 10.61 -18.85 6.35
CA PHE A 132 9.82 -20.06 6.34
C PHE A 132 9.53 -20.45 4.90
N ARG A 133 9.61 -21.76 4.62
CA ARG A 133 9.24 -22.34 3.34
C ARG A 133 8.28 -23.50 3.54
N SER A 134 7.25 -23.58 2.72
CA SER A 134 6.35 -24.73 2.71
C SER A 134 7.11 -25.98 2.26
N THR A 135 6.85 -27.14 2.87
CA THR A 135 7.40 -28.42 2.38
C THR A 135 6.54 -29.05 1.27
N PHE A 136 5.31 -28.59 1.10
CA PHE A 136 4.42 -28.98 -0.01
C PHE A 136 3.92 -27.73 -0.77
N PRO A 137 3.80 -27.80 -2.10
CA PRO A 137 3.34 -26.67 -2.89
C PRO A 137 1.90 -26.31 -2.52
N TYR A 138 1.59 -25.01 -2.49
CA TYR A 138 0.29 -24.40 -2.19
C TYR A 138 -0.25 -24.66 -0.76
N ASP A 139 0.51 -25.33 0.10
CA ASP A 139 0.08 -25.75 1.44
C ASP A 139 0.68 -24.89 2.55
N ILE A 140 -0.17 -24.04 3.14
CA ILE A 140 0.20 -23.15 4.25
C ILE A 140 0.53 -23.91 5.54
N GLU A 141 -0.02 -25.10 5.76
CA GLU A 141 0.21 -25.88 7.00
C GLU A 141 1.59 -26.55 7.00
N SER A 142 2.21 -26.63 5.82
CA SER A 142 3.54 -27.20 5.64
C SER A 142 4.69 -26.20 5.81
N LEU A 143 4.39 -24.94 6.16
CA LEU A 143 5.40 -23.90 6.41
C LEU A 143 6.31 -24.30 7.58
N LYS A 144 7.62 -24.31 7.33
CA LYS A 144 8.64 -24.59 8.34
C LYS A 144 9.77 -23.57 8.25
N THR A 145 10.39 -23.29 9.39
CA THR A 145 11.61 -22.46 9.44
C THR A 145 12.68 -23.07 8.56
N GLU A 146 13.38 -22.22 7.82
CA GLU A 146 14.50 -22.64 6.99
C GLU A 146 15.60 -21.56 6.93
N VAL A 147 16.81 -21.99 6.58
CA VAL A 147 18.01 -21.18 6.32
C VAL A 147 18.16 -20.96 4.81
N MET A 148 18.53 -19.76 4.38
CA MET A 148 18.68 -19.49 2.93
C MET A 148 20.07 -19.83 2.41
N VAL A 149 21.11 -19.23 3.00
CA VAL A 149 22.51 -19.35 2.57
C VAL A 149 23.46 -19.67 3.72
N GLY A 150 23.01 -19.54 4.97
CA GLY A 150 23.76 -19.97 6.15
C GLY A 150 23.72 -18.99 7.32
N ASP A 151 23.82 -19.53 8.53
CA ASP A 151 23.59 -18.79 9.77
C ASP A 151 24.46 -17.54 9.92
N VAL A 152 25.73 -17.57 9.49
CA VAL A 152 26.66 -16.44 9.69
C VAL A 152 26.20 -15.18 8.93
N ALA A 153 25.67 -15.33 7.72
CA ALA A 153 25.25 -14.20 6.90
C ALA A 153 23.89 -13.63 7.33
N GLU A 154 23.12 -14.39 8.12
CA GLU A 154 21.71 -14.16 8.38
C GLU A 154 21.43 -13.61 9.79
N GLN A 155 22.45 -13.17 10.54
CA GLN A 155 22.30 -12.80 11.95
C GLN A 155 21.62 -11.45 12.22
N LYS A 156 21.61 -10.54 11.24
CA LYS A 156 21.12 -9.16 11.39
C LYS A 156 20.38 -8.72 10.13
N VAL A 157 19.08 -8.98 10.10
CA VAL A 157 18.20 -8.73 8.95
C VAL A 157 17.10 -7.74 9.33
N THR A 158 16.69 -6.93 8.35
CA THR A 158 15.54 -6.02 8.40
C THR A 158 15.01 -5.90 6.98
N TYR A 159 13.69 -5.72 6.83
CA TYR A 159 13.02 -5.49 5.54
C TYR A 159 13.19 -6.61 4.49
N PRO A 160 12.62 -7.80 4.73
CA PRO A 160 12.64 -8.87 3.73
C PRO A 160 11.85 -8.45 2.48
N ILE A 161 12.43 -8.67 1.29
CA ILE A 161 11.77 -8.40 0.01
C ILE A 161 11.89 -9.63 -0.88
N PHE A 162 10.76 -10.06 -1.43
CA PHE A 162 10.70 -11.05 -2.50
C PHE A 162 10.36 -10.39 -3.82
N TYR A 163 10.99 -10.87 -4.90
CA TYR A 163 10.66 -10.48 -6.26
C TYR A 163 10.02 -11.66 -6.96
N SER A 164 8.87 -11.44 -7.60
CA SER A 164 8.18 -12.47 -8.38
C SER A 164 7.97 -12.02 -9.81
N ARG A 165 8.12 -12.95 -10.75
CA ARG A 165 7.66 -12.80 -12.14
C ARG A 165 6.28 -13.40 -12.37
N LEU A 166 5.68 -14.00 -11.34
CA LEU A 166 4.35 -14.57 -11.44
C LEU A 166 3.34 -13.45 -11.66
N LYS A 167 2.47 -13.64 -12.65
CA LYS A 167 1.38 -12.70 -12.92
C LYS A 167 0.31 -12.88 -11.83
N ILE A 168 -0.04 -11.76 -11.20
CA ILE A 168 -1.14 -11.62 -10.22
C ILE A 168 -2.47 -11.57 -10.96
#